data_AF-A0A9N9XK07-F1
#
_entry.id   AF-A0A9N9XK07-F1
#
_cell.length_a   1.000
_cell.length_b   1.000
_cell.length_c   1.000
_cell.angle_alpha   90.00
_cell.angle_beta   90.00
_cell.angle_gamma   90.00
#
_symmetry.space_group_name_H-M   'P 1'
#
loop_
_entity.id
_entity.type
_entity.pdbx_description
1 polymer ?
#
loop_
_entity_poly.entity_id
_entity_poly.type
_entity_poly.pdbx_seq_one_letter_code
_entity_poly.pdbx_strand_id
1 'polypeptide(L)'
;MTIAANTSNTNNVCTGIEYTKTFVKQMVKNTLFTGVFQEKRLVEELGSYRDVVTICPEEEDFIKNIKSIKTKIEREVITKAWVGITEPSTIVENFLVFLGAPVGYNLWVVLPKEVFGKYWYRVKTVEFLDREIRLRLDIVRPYQRETTPLRDASENMDFSAIIEEKKTQFKRNIHYFLSEMLTLRNFMETVKFFAILIAALLAGVFNVLNYLLEWFLKFIRELSNLTRAFTPIVINVINLVGSTIFGLFKLIYALFTDNRKPAPVCNNYIIDPSYSKYINKPLPYNNFPAIQQRGPRITPLD
;
A
#
# COMPACT_ATOMS: atom_id res chain seq x y z
N MET A 1 47.41 -72.25 -7.34
CA MET A 1 46.99 -70.93 -6.82
C MET A 1 46.34 -70.18 -7.96
N THR A 2 45.00 -70.17 -8.02
CA THR A 2 44.27 -69.16 -8.80
C THR A 2 42.96 -68.89 -8.08
N ILE A 3 42.81 -67.64 -7.67
CA ILE A 3 41.78 -67.12 -6.77
C ILE A 3 40.48 -66.93 -7.56
N ALA A 4 39.38 -67.34 -6.95
CA ALA A 4 38.01 -67.14 -7.42
C ALA A 4 37.62 -65.65 -7.51
N ALA A 5 36.90 -65.28 -8.57
CA ALA A 5 36.19 -64.00 -8.63
C ALA A 5 34.68 -64.24 -8.46
N ASN A 6 34.21 -63.94 -7.25
CA ASN A 6 32.79 -63.91 -6.87
C ASN A 6 32.03 -62.87 -7.70
N THR A 7 31.09 -63.34 -8.52
CA THR A 7 30.11 -62.49 -9.22
C THR A 7 28.72 -62.79 -8.68
N SER A 8 28.40 -62.28 -7.49
CA SER A 8 27.06 -62.38 -6.91
C SER A 8 26.86 -61.37 -5.77
N ASN A 9 26.62 -60.09 -6.07
CA ASN A 9 26.14 -59.16 -5.03
C ASN A 9 25.37 -57.90 -5.49
N THR A 10 25.08 -57.74 -6.78
CA THR A 10 24.39 -56.52 -7.28
C THR A 10 22.85 -56.63 -7.29
N ASN A 11 22.29 -57.84 -7.22
CA ASN A 11 20.84 -58.05 -7.35
C ASN A 11 20.04 -57.80 -6.05
N ASN A 12 20.70 -57.80 -4.88
CA ASN A 12 20.04 -57.56 -3.59
C ASN A 12 19.93 -56.07 -3.21
N VAL A 13 20.76 -55.20 -3.79
CA VAL A 13 20.74 -53.76 -3.49
C VAL A 13 19.55 -53.07 -4.18
N CYS A 14 19.19 -53.55 -5.37
CA CYS A 14 18.11 -52.97 -6.17
C CYS A 14 16.71 -53.23 -5.55
N THR A 15 16.53 -54.36 -4.86
CA THR A 15 15.25 -54.69 -4.19
C THR A 15 15.05 -53.91 -2.89
N GLY A 16 16.13 -53.63 -2.15
CA GLY A 16 16.07 -52.85 -0.91
C GLY A 16 15.60 -51.41 -1.14
N ILE A 17 16.19 -50.72 -2.12
CA ILE A 17 15.86 -49.32 -2.42
C ILE A 17 14.41 -49.17 -2.91
N GLU A 18 13.93 -50.09 -3.74
CA GLU A 18 12.53 -50.08 -4.21
C GLU A 18 11.53 -50.36 -3.08
N TYR A 19 11.90 -51.21 -2.11
CA TYR A 19 11.12 -51.40 -0.89
C TYR A 19 11.07 -50.12 -0.05
N THR A 20 12.21 -49.43 0.13
CA THR A 20 12.27 -48.13 0.82
C THR A 20 11.37 -47.10 0.17
N LYS A 21 11.43 -46.96 -1.16
CA LYS A 21 10.59 -46.02 -1.92
C LYS A 21 9.11 -46.32 -1.72
N THR A 22 8.73 -47.59 -1.74
CA THR A 22 7.34 -48.02 -1.55
C THR A 22 6.87 -47.76 -0.13
N PHE A 23 7.70 -48.09 0.87
CA PHE A 23 7.44 -47.83 2.28
C PHE A 23 7.24 -46.33 2.55
N VAL A 24 8.15 -45.48 2.07
CA VAL A 24 8.07 -44.02 2.23
C VAL A 24 6.81 -43.49 1.57
N LYS A 25 6.51 -43.90 0.33
CA LYS A 25 5.28 -43.50 -0.36
C LYS A 25 4.04 -43.90 0.44
N GLN A 26 3.97 -45.12 0.97
CA GLN A 26 2.82 -45.58 1.74
C GLN A 26 2.65 -44.83 3.06
N MET A 27 3.76 -44.48 3.73
CA MET A 27 3.74 -43.87 5.06
C MET A 27 3.22 -42.42 5.06
N VAL A 28 3.44 -41.65 3.99
CA VAL A 28 2.92 -40.27 3.88
C VAL A 28 1.78 -40.10 2.89
N LYS A 29 1.38 -41.14 2.16
CA LYS A 29 0.28 -41.00 1.19
C LYS A 29 -1.01 -40.63 1.92
N ASN A 30 -1.70 -39.61 1.40
CA ASN A 30 -2.98 -39.11 1.90
C ASN A 30 -2.96 -38.59 3.36
N THR A 31 -1.79 -38.35 3.95
CA THR A 31 -1.71 -37.71 5.26
C THR A 31 -2.10 -36.24 5.14
N LEU A 32 -3.00 -35.80 6.00
CA LEU A 32 -3.36 -34.39 6.18
C LEU A 32 -2.51 -33.80 7.28
N PHE A 33 -2.03 -32.58 7.07
CA PHE A 33 -1.35 -31.82 8.10
C PHE A 33 -1.60 -30.34 7.89
N THR A 34 -1.43 -29.58 8.96
CA THR A 34 -1.51 -28.13 8.91
C THR A 34 -0.12 -27.50 8.79
N GLY A 35 0.03 -26.54 7.88
CA GLY A 35 1.29 -25.84 7.69
C GLY A 35 1.09 -24.38 7.31
N VAL A 36 2.18 -23.61 7.36
CA VAL A 36 2.22 -22.20 6.98
C VAL A 36 3.20 -22.04 5.83
N PHE A 37 2.74 -21.46 4.72
CA PHE A 37 3.63 -21.04 3.65
C PHE A 37 4.45 -19.83 4.10
N GLN A 38 5.78 -19.92 3.99
CA GLN A 38 6.70 -18.87 4.41
C GLN A 38 7.16 -18.05 3.22
N GLU A 39 7.92 -18.67 2.31
CA GLU A 39 8.55 -17.99 1.19
C GLU A 39 8.90 -18.96 0.05
N LYS A 40 9.24 -18.38 -1.11
CA LYS A 40 9.82 -19.09 -2.25
C LYS A 40 11.33 -18.82 -2.26
N ARG A 41 12.15 -19.88 -2.18
CA ARG A 41 13.61 -19.77 -2.09
C ARG A 41 14.32 -20.57 -3.19
N LEU A 42 15.41 -20.03 -3.70
CA LEU A 42 16.27 -20.70 -4.67
C LEU A 42 17.11 -21.77 -3.97
N VAL A 43 17.03 -23.02 -4.43
CA VAL A 43 17.91 -24.10 -3.97
C VAL A 43 19.07 -24.20 -4.95
N GLU A 44 20.27 -23.77 -4.51
CA GLU A 44 21.46 -23.70 -5.37
C GLU A 44 21.87 -25.06 -5.94
N GLU A 45 21.77 -26.13 -5.14
CA GLU A 45 22.08 -27.51 -5.56
C GLU A 45 21.22 -28.00 -6.73
N LEU A 46 20.00 -27.44 -6.85
CA LEU A 46 19.04 -27.81 -7.88
C LEU A 46 18.88 -26.72 -8.96
N GLY A 47 19.48 -25.55 -8.78
CA GLY A 47 19.33 -24.40 -9.67
C GLY A 47 17.88 -23.94 -9.89
N SER A 48 16.97 -24.21 -8.95
CA SER A 48 15.54 -23.96 -9.14
C SER A 48 14.84 -23.57 -7.83
N TYR A 49 13.73 -22.83 -7.95
CA TYR A 49 12.97 -22.32 -6.81
C TYR A 49 12.09 -23.39 -6.17
N ARG A 50 11.97 -23.35 -4.84
CA ARG A 50 11.08 -24.19 -4.04
C ARG A 50 10.27 -23.35 -3.08
N ASP A 51 9.07 -23.82 -2.79
CA ASP A 51 8.15 -23.25 -1.82
C ASP A 51 8.44 -23.85 -0.45
N VAL A 52 8.66 -22.99 0.55
CA VAL A 52 8.97 -23.40 1.92
C VAL A 52 7.68 -23.39 2.75
N VAL A 53 7.27 -24.58 3.19
CA VAL A 53 6.11 -24.78 4.06
C VAL A 53 6.58 -25.26 5.42
N THR A 54 6.35 -24.48 6.47
CA THR A 54 6.63 -24.87 7.85
C THR A 54 5.46 -25.67 8.41
N ILE A 55 5.73 -26.85 8.93
CA ILE A 55 4.74 -27.70 9.60
C ILE A 55 4.37 -27.07 10.95
N CYS A 56 3.08 -27.06 11.28
CA CYS A 56 2.62 -26.59 12.58
C CYS A 56 3.08 -27.53 13.72
N PRO A 57 3.51 -27.00 14.88
CA PRO A 57 4.07 -27.81 15.96
C PRO A 57 3.04 -28.74 16.62
N GLU A 58 1.74 -28.47 16.47
CA GLU A 58 0.68 -29.31 17.00
C GLU A 58 0.57 -30.69 16.30
N GLU A 59 1.17 -30.85 15.11
CA GLU A 59 1.11 -32.06 14.28
C GLU A 59 2.24 -33.06 14.63
N GLU A 60 2.30 -33.50 15.89
CA GLU A 60 3.40 -34.34 16.42
C GLU A 60 3.55 -35.68 15.67
N ASP A 61 2.44 -36.34 15.36
CA ASP A 61 2.43 -37.62 14.64
C ASP A 61 3.03 -37.50 13.24
N PHE A 62 2.68 -36.42 12.53
CA PHE A 62 3.21 -36.15 11.19
C PHE A 62 4.70 -35.82 11.25
N ILE A 63 5.12 -35.01 12.23
CA ILE A 63 6.54 -34.69 12.44
C ILE A 63 7.36 -35.96 12.71
N LYS A 64 6.86 -36.85 13.58
CA LYS A 64 7.52 -38.14 13.88
C LYS A 64 7.64 -39.02 12.64
N ASN A 65 6.60 -39.04 11.79
CA ASN A 65 6.61 -39.79 10.54
C ASN A 65 7.64 -39.25 9.55
N ILE A 66 7.66 -37.93 9.35
CA ILE A 66 8.62 -37.25 8.46
C ILE A 66 10.06 -37.47 8.93
N LYS A 67 10.33 -37.39 10.24
CA LYS A 67 11.64 -37.67 10.82
C LYS A 67 12.09 -39.10 10.54
N SER A 68 11.20 -40.07 10.76
CA SER A 68 11.48 -41.48 10.52
C SER A 68 11.77 -41.77 9.05
N ILE A 69 11.05 -41.11 8.15
CA ILE A 69 11.25 -41.19 6.70
C ILE A 69 12.60 -40.61 6.30
N LYS A 70 12.94 -39.42 6.80
CA LYS A 70 14.22 -38.77 6.50
C LYS A 70 15.39 -39.67 6.92
N THR A 71 15.38 -40.17 8.15
CA THR A 71 16.43 -41.09 8.64
C THR A 71 16.51 -42.37 7.80
N LYS A 72 15.38 -42.91 7.33
CA LYS A 72 15.37 -44.12 6.50
C LYS A 72 15.90 -43.86 5.09
N ILE A 73 15.55 -42.71 4.49
CA ILE A 73 16.09 -42.26 3.21
C ILE A 73 17.60 -42.09 3.33
N GLU A 74 18.09 -41.36 4.35
CA GLU A 74 19.53 -41.12 4.53
C GLU A 74 20.35 -42.41 4.76
N ARG A 75 19.74 -43.45 5.35
CA ARG A 75 20.42 -44.74 5.58
C ARG A 75 20.42 -45.65 4.36
N GLU A 76 19.30 -45.75 3.64
CA GLU A 76 19.11 -46.76 2.59
C GLU A 76 19.36 -46.19 1.18
N VAL A 77 19.24 -44.87 1.01
CA VAL A 77 19.44 -44.18 -0.27
C VAL A 77 20.84 -43.57 -0.29
N ILE A 78 21.79 -44.32 -0.87
CA ILE A 78 23.21 -43.94 -0.99
C ILE A 78 23.42 -42.83 -2.05
N THR A 79 22.40 -42.53 -2.87
CA THR A 79 22.48 -41.49 -3.89
C THR A 79 22.50 -40.11 -3.24
N LYS A 80 23.42 -39.24 -3.68
CA LYS A 80 23.57 -37.82 -3.32
C LYS A 80 22.41 -36.95 -3.84
N ALA A 81 21.18 -37.39 -3.67
CA ALA A 81 19.98 -36.65 -4.01
C ALA A 81 19.64 -35.70 -2.87
N TRP A 82 19.27 -34.46 -3.20
CA TRP A 82 18.87 -33.46 -2.23
C TRP A 82 17.50 -33.82 -1.63
N VAL A 83 17.38 -33.76 -0.31
CA VAL A 83 16.14 -34.10 0.41
C VAL A 83 15.42 -32.82 0.84
N GLY A 84 14.20 -32.62 0.36
CA GLY A 84 13.39 -31.43 0.65
C GLY A 84 12.77 -31.38 2.05
N ILE A 85 13.45 -31.90 3.07
CA ILE A 85 13.00 -31.92 4.47
C ILE A 85 14.11 -31.36 5.36
N THR A 86 13.83 -30.25 6.06
CA THR A 86 14.76 -29.63 7.01
C THR A 86 14.21 -29.70 8.42
N GLU A 87 15.06 -30.11 9.35
CA GLU A 87 14.73 -30.19 10.78
C GLU A 87 15.10 -28.89 11.51
N PRO A 88 14.39 -28.55 12.60
CA PRO A 88 14.62 -27.30 13.35
C PRO A 88 16.00 -27.21 14.04
N SER A 89 16.71 -28.33 14.20
CA SER A 89 17.91 -28.41 15.05
C SER A 89 19.16 -28.92 14.33
N THR A 90 19.21 -28.92 13.01
CA THR A 90 20.41 -29.33 12.27
C THR A 90 21.44 -28.19 12.26
N ILE A 91 22.02 -27.89 13.43
CA ILE A 91 23.36 -27.31 13.51
C ILE A 91 24.32 -28.50 13.32
N VAL A 92 24.56 -28.88 12.07
CA VAL A 92 25.62 -29.85 11.77
C VAL A 92 26.91 -29.07 11.59
N GLU A 93 27.89 -29.44 12.41
CA GLU A 93 29.24 -28.93 12.41
C GLU A 93 29.81 -28.80 10.99
N ASN A 94 30.39 -27.62 10.75
CA ASN A 94 31.36 -27.28 9.72
C ASN A 94 30.93 -27.03 8.26
N PHE A 95 29.70 -27.29 7.81
CA PHE A 95 29.27 -26.80 6.49
C PHE A 95 27.75 -26.91 6.24
N LEU A 96 26.94 -25.97 6.74
CA LEU A 96 25.65 -25.50 6.17
C LEU A 96 24.81 -24.71 7.20
N VAL A 97 25.37 -23.60 7.68
CA VAL A 97 24.58 -22.45 8.16
C VAL A 97 24.03 -21.64 6.95
N PHE A 98 24.13 -22.17 5.73
CA PHE A 98 23.82 -21.43 4.49
C PHE A 98 22.35 -21.36 4.11
N LEU A 99 21.44 -22.03 4.82
CA LEU A 99 20.02 -21.93 4.53
C LEU A 99 19.36 -21.37 5.79
N GLY A 100 19.18 -20.05 5.84
CA GLY A 100 18.41 -19.36 6.89
C GLY A 100 16.94 -19.78 6.87
N ALA A 101 16.68 -21.06 7.11
CA ALA A 101 15.38 -21.69 7.06
C ALA A 101 14.58 -21.20 8.27
N PRO A 102 13.27 -20.94 8.09
CA PRO A 102 12.40 -20.53 9.19
C PRO A 102 12.48 -21.52 10.37
N VAL A 103 12.28 -21.04 11.60
CA VAL A 103 12.28 -21.92 12.78
C VAL A 103 11.16 -22.97 12.65
N GLY A 104 11.51 -24.26 12.74
CA GLY A 104 10.55 -25.37 12.67
C GLY A 104 10.95 -26.48 11.68
N TYR A 105 10.08 -27.49 11.54
CA TYR A 105 10.22 -28.48 10.49
C TYR A 105 9.72 -27.89 9.17
N ASN A 106 10.62 -27.76 8.20
CA ASN A 106 10.32 -27.16 6.91
C ASN A 106 10.31 -28.20 5.80
N LEU A 107 9.27 -28.13 4.97
CA LEU A 107 9.12 -28.90 3.76
C LEU A 107 9.38 -27.99 2.57
N TRP A 108 10.27 -28.43 1.69
CA TRP A 108 10.60 -27.73 0.45
C TRP A 108 9.91 -28.44 -0.69
N VAL A 109 8.91 -27.79 -1.24
CA VAL A 109 7.96 -28.40 -2.16
C VAL A 109 7.73 -27.50 -3.38
N VAL A 110 6.98 -28.02 -4.35
CA VAL A 110 6.45 -27.20 -5.45
C VAL A 110 4.94 -27.22 -5.30
N LEU A 111 4.36 -26.08 -4.89
CA LEU A 111 2.92 -25.95 -4.74
C LEU A 111 2.28 -25.70 -6.12
N PRO A 112 1.08 -26.27 -6.38
CA PRO A 112 0.39 -26.05 -7.65
C PRO A 112 -0.14 -24.62 -7.80
N LYS A 113 -0.31 -23.89 -6.69
CA LYS A 113 -0.80 -22.52 -6.64
C LYS A 113 -0.09 -21.77 -5.53
N GLU A 114 0.24 -20.51 -5.78
CA GLU A 114 0.79 -19.60 -4.77
C GLU A 114 -0.28 -19.28 -3.74
N VAL A 115 -0.05 -19.70 -2.49
CA VAL A 115 -0.97 -19.50 -1.37
C VAL A 115 -0.22 -18.92 -0.19
N PHE A 116 -0.72 -17.81 0.34
CA PHE A 116 -0.16 -17.15 1.52
C PHE A 116 -1.00 -17.48 2.75
N GLY A 117 -0.34 -17.85 3.85
CA GLY A 117 -0.98 -18.13 5.13
C GLY A 117 -0.99 -19.61 5.54
N LYS A 118 -1.86 -19.95 6.49
CA LYS A 118 -2.00 -21.28 7.09
C LYS A 118 -3.05 -22.10 6.31
N TYR A 119 -2.69 -23.30 5.87
CA TYR A 119 -3.57 -24.18 5.11
C TYR A 119 -3.50 -25.61 5.60
N TRP A 120 -4.55 -26.36 5.30
CA TRP A 120 -4.54 -27.81 5.34
C TRP A 120 -3.90 -28.33 4.05
N TYR A 121 -2.80 -29.05 4.19
CA TYR A 121 -2.11 -29.70 3.09
C TYR A 121 -2.38 -31.21 3.13
N ARG A 122 -2.55 -31.80 1.94
CA ARG A 122 -2.59 -33.25 1.75
C ARG A 122 -1.34 -33.68 1.01
N VAL A 123 -0.62 -34.66 1.55
CA VAL A 123 0.48 -35.27 0.81
C VAL A 123 -0.08 -36.22 -0.25
N LYS A 124 0.13 -35.91 -1.53
CA LYS A 124 -0.27 -36.77 -2.65
C LYS A 124 0.65 -37.99 -2.77
N THR A 125 1.95 -37.73 -2.82
CA THR A 125 2.98 -38.76 -3.00
C THR A 125 4.36 -38.17 -2.69
N VAL A 126 5.35 -39.05 -2.55
CA VAL A 126 6.77 -38.70 -2.60
C VAL A 126 7.28 -38.91 -4.03
N GLU A 127 7.93 -37.90 -4.58
CA GLU A 127 8.60 -37.95 -5.88
C GLU A 127 10.10 -38.18 -5.65
N PHE A 128 10.62 -39.26 -6.24
CA PHE A 128 12.04 -39.58 -6.23
C PHE A 128 12.59 -39.24 -7.62
N LEU A 129 13.22 -38.08 -7.75
CA LEU A 129 13.93 -37.63 -8.94
C LEU A 129 15.43 -37.93 -8.77
N ASP A 130 16.17 -37.94 -9.88
CA ASP A 130 17.60 -38.31 -9.88
C ASP A 130 18.46 -37.43 -8.96
N ARG A 131 18.06 -36.17 -8.79
CA ARG A 131 18.78 -35.16 -7.98
C ARG A 131 18.00 -34.66 -6.77
N GLU A 132 16.71 -35.00 -6.66
CA GLU A 132 15.81 -34.44 -5.66
C GLU A 132 14.80 -35.48 -5.16
N ILE A 133 14.63 -35.55 -3.85
CA ILE A 133 13.54 -36.26 -3.21
C ILE A 133 12.63 -35.22 -2.56
N ARG A 134 11.39 -35.13 -3.05
CA ARG A 134 10.43 -34.11 -2.60
C ARG A 134 9.05 -34.68 -2.34
N LEU A 135 8.29 -33.98 -1.51
CA LEU A 135 6.89 -34.26 -1.25
C LEU A 135 6.02 -33.46 -2.22
N ARG A 136 5.06 -34.13 -2.87
CA ARG A 136 4.03 -33.45 -3.65
C ARG A 136 2.83 -33.17 -2.76
N LEU A 137 2.52 -31.89 -2.58
CA LEU A 137 1.41 -31.46 -1.74
C LEU A 137 0.23 -30.94 -2.57
N ASP A 138 -0.97 -31.18 -2.06
CA ASP A 138 -2.20 -30.54 -2.46
C ASP A 138 -2.70 -29.61 -1.37
N ILE A 139 -3.30 -28.49 -1.79
CA ILE A 139 -3.94 -27.55 -0.89
C ILE A 139 -5.41 -27.96 -0.77
N VAL A 140 -5.85 -28.33 0.43
CA VAL A 140 -7.22 -28.79 0.68
C VAL A 140 -8.15 -27.61 0.97
N ARG A 141 -7.79 -26.80 1.97
CA ARG A 141 -8.58 -25.64 2.39
C ARG A 141 -7.73 -24.65 3.20
N PRO A 142 -8.06 -23.35 3.20
CA PRO A 142 -7.50 -22.42 4.18
C PRO A 142 -7.81 -22.90 5.59
N TYR A 143 -6.84 -22.75 6.49
CA TYR A 143 -7.06 -23.04 7.90
C TYR A 143 -7.96 -21.95 8.48
N GLN A 144 -9.25 -22.25 8.59
CA GLN A 144 -10.14 -21.50 9.47
C GLN A 144 -9.94 -22.07 10.87
N ARG A 145 -9.55 -21.23 11.85
CA ARG A 145 -9.82 -21.62 13.24
C ARG A 145 -11.33 -21.79 13.31
N GLU A 146 -11.78 -22.99 13.62
CA GLU A 146 -13.12 -23.18 14.15
C GLU A 146 -13.16 -22.41 15.48
N THR A 147 -13.44 -21.11 15.44
CA THR A 147 -14.21 -20.49 16.49
C THR A 147 -15.56 -21.18 16.41
N THR A 148 -15.72 -22.24 17.18
CA THR A 148 -17.03 -22.82 17.47
C THR A 148 -17.93 -21.63 17.79
N PRO A 149 -18.94 -21.29 16.95
CA PRO A 149 -19.93 -20.36 17.40
C PRO A 149 -20.71 -21.15 18.46
N LEU A 150 -20.45 -20.83 19.73
CA LEU A 150 -21.35 -21.20 20.80
C LEU A 150 -22.70 -20.61 20.43
N ARG A 151 -23.53 -21.49 19.87
CA ARG A 151 -24.98 -21.48 19.84
C ARG A 151 -25.56 -20.46 20.82
N ASP A 152 -26.21 -19.44 20.26
CA ASP A 152 -27.23 -18.58 20.86
C ASP A 152 -27.28 -18.57 22.39
N ALA A 153 -26.40 -17.77 22.99
CA ALA A 153 -26.64 -17.20 24.30
C ALA A 153 -26.04 -15.79 24.32
N SER A 154 -26.95 -14.81 24.25
CA SER A 154 -26.83 -13.47 24.82
C SER A 154 -25.59 -13.27 25.70
N GLU A 155 -24.62 -12.46 25.26
CA GLU A 155 -23.91 -11.51 26.11
C GLU A 155 -22.92 -10.67 25.31
N ASN A 156 -22.80 -9.40 25.71
CA ASN A 156 -21.83 -8.44 25.20
C ASN A 156 -20.40 -9.02 25.31
N MET A 157 -19.83 -9.51 24.21
CA MET A 157 -18.42 -9.90 24.22
C MET A 157 -17.54 -8.65 24.36
N ASP A 158 -16.82 -8.63 25.47
CA ASP A 158 -15.92 -7.56 25.88
C ASP A 158 -14.72 -7.46 24.91
N PHE A 159 -14.86 -6.58 23.92
CA PHE A 159 -13.87 -6.30 22.88
C PHE A 159 -12.50 -5.90 23.46
N SER A 160 -12.49 -5.40 24.71
CA SER A 160 -11.28 -5.03 25.44
C SER A 160 -10.39 -6.23 25.79
N ALA A 161 -10.98 -7.38 26.13
CA ALA A 161 -10.24 -8.60 26.47
C ALA A 161 -9.53 -9.20 25.24
N ILE A 162 -10.17 -9.15 24.07
CA ILE A 162 -9.59 -9.60 22.80
C ILE A 162 -8.45 -8.67 22.35
N ILE A 163 -8.58 -7.36 22.59
CA ILE A 163 -7.53 -6.38 22.31
C ILE A 163 -6.32 -6.59 23.23
N GLU A 164 -6.55 -6.78 24.53
CA GLU A 164 -5.51 -7.07 25.52
C GLU A 164 -4.74 -8.36 25.16
N GLU A 165 -5.45 -9.43 24.80
CA GLU A 165 -4.83 -10.70 24.40
C GLU A 165 -3.98 -10.52 23.12
N LYS A 166 -4.51 -9.82 22.10
CA LYS A 166 -3.74 -9.54 20.87
C LYS A 166 -2.55 -8.62 21.11
N LYS A 167 -2.66 -7.66 22.02
CA LYS A 167 -1.58 -6.72 22.36
C LYS A 167 -0.43 -7.44 23.07
N THR A 168 -0.73 -8.36 23.98
CA THR A 168 0.30 -9.17 24.65
C THR A 168 0.96 -10.18 23.70
N GLN A 169 0.24 -10.73 22.73
CA GLN A 169 0.82 -11.58 21.69
C GLN A 169 1.68 -10.78 20.71
N PHE A 170 1.24 -9.60 20.29
CA PHE A 170 2.01 -8.71 19.42
C PHE A 170 3.30 -8.22 20.09
N LYS A 171 3.24 -7.84 21.38
CA LYS A 171 4.41 -7.42 22.14
C LYS A 171 5.43 -8.54 22.29
N ARG A 172 4.98 -9.78 22.52
CA ARG A 172 5.85 -10.96 22.57
C ARG A 172 6.47 -11.25 21.19
N ASN A 173 5.68 -11.27 20.12
CA ASN A 173 6.19 -11.49 18.76
C ASN A 173 7.18 -10.41 18.32
N ILE A 174 6.90 -9.14 18.62
CA ILE A 174 7.86 -8.06 18.35
C ILE A 174 9.11 -8.25 19.18
N HIS A 175 9.00 -8.58 20.47
CA HIS A 175 10.17 -8.76 21.31
C HIS A 175 11.10 -9.87 20.78
N TYR A 176 10.55 -11.03 20.41
CA TYR A 176 11.32 -12.12 19.82
C TYR A 176 11.94 -11.73 18.46
N PHE A 177 11.17 -11.06 17.61
CA PHE A 177 11.67 -10.59 16.32
C PHE A 177 12.76 -9.52 16.46
N LEU A 178 12.60 -8.57 17.40
CA LEU A 178 13.59 -7.53 17.67
C LEU A 178 14.86 -8.14 18.25
N SER A 179 14.75 -9.07 19.20
CA SER A 179 15.93 -9.70 19.81
C SER A 179 16.71 -10.57 18.81
N GLU A 180 16.02 -11.23 17.88
CA GLU A 180 16.65 -12.06 16.83
C GLU A 180 17.32 -11.19 15.75
N MET A 181 16.71 -10.05 15.39
CA MET A 181 17.17 -9.17 14.31
C MET A 181 18.16 -8.08 14.77
N LEU A 182 18.21 -7.74 16.06
CA LEU A 182 19.16 -6.79 16.66
C LEU A 182 20.54 -7.43 16.91
N THR A 183 21.16 -7.95 15.87
CA THR A 183 22.62 -8.10 15.87
C THR A 183 23.22 -6.71 15.66
N LEU A 184 24.17 -6.28 16.51
CA LEU A 184 24.73 -4.90 16.49
C LEU A 184 25.23 -4.44 15.10
N ARG A 185 25.70 -5.41 14.30
CA ARG A 185 26.11 -5.18 12.92
C ARG A 185 24.95 -4.81 12.00
N ASN A 186 23.84 -5.54 12.07
CA ASN A 186 22.62 -5.27 11.31
C ASN A 186 21.97 -3.95 11.74
N PHE A 187 22.08 -3.59 13.02
CA PHE A 187 21.59 -2.30 13.52
C PHE A 187 22.34 -1.11 12.91
N MET A 188 23.68 -1.16 12.84
CA MET A 188 24.45 -0.08 12.20
C MET A 188 24.15 0.05 10.70
N GLU A 189 23.99 -1.07 10.00
CA GLU A 189 23.61 -1.07 8.58
C GLU A 189 22.19 -0.51 8.38
N THR A 190 21.26 -0.84 9.27
CA THR A 190 19.89 -0.31 9.27
C THR A 190 19.87 1.20 9.52
N VAL A 191 20.67 1.70 10.46
CA VAL A 191 20.79 3.15 10.73
C VAL A 191 21.35 3.89 9.51
N LYS A 192 22.36 3.32 8.83
CA LYS A 192 22.91 3.91 7.59
C LYS A 192 21.86 3.93 6.48
N PHE A 193 21.12 2.85 6.31
CA PHE A 193 20.02 2.79 5.34
C PHE A 193 18.96 3.83 5.64
N PHE A 194 18.54 3.97 6.90
CA PHE A 194 17.57 4.98 7.32
C PHE A 194 18.07 6.41 7.11
N ALA A 195 19.36 6.69 7.36
CA ALA A 195 19.93 8.01 7.11
C ALA A 195 19.86 8.38 5.61
N ILE A 196 20.21 7.44 4.73
CA ILE A 196 20.10 7.63 3.27
C ILE A 196 18.64 7.77 2.85
N LEU A 197 17.75 6.96 3.42
CA LEU A 197 16.31 7.01 3.14
C LEU A 197 15.72 8.37 3.52
N ILE A 198 16.04 8.89 4.71
CA ILE A 198 15.58 10.20 5.17
C ILE A 198 16.12 11.31 4.27
N ALA A 199 17.40 11.25 3.90
CA ALA A 199 17.99 12.24 2.99
C ALA A 199 17.31 12.22 1.61
N ALA A 200 17.03 11.03 1.06
CA ALA A 200 16.31 10.87 -0.21
C ALA A 200 14.88 11.39 -0.11
N LEU A 201 14.20 11.13 1.00
CA LEU A 201 12.83 11.59 1.26
C LEU A 201 12.78 13.12 1.35
N LEU A 202 13.72 13.73 2.09
CA LEU A 202 13.84 15.19 2.19
C LEU A 202 14.13 15.83 0.83
N ALA A 203 15.07 15.28 0.06
CA ALA A 203 15.37 15.76 -1.28
C ALA A 203 14.16 15.63 -2.23
N GLY A 204 13.44 14.50 -2.14
CA GLY A 204 12.21 14.27 -2.88
C GLY A 204 11.12 15.29 -2.52
N VAL A 205 10.89 15.53 -1.23
CA VAL A 205 9.94 16.52 -0.74
C VAL A 205 10.31 17.92 -1.20
N PHE A 206 11.58 18.30 -1.12
CA PHE A 206 12.04 19.62 -1.59
C PHE A 206 11.78 19.82 -3.09
N ASN A 207 12.09 18.80 -3.91
CA ASN A 207 11.82 18.84 -5.34
C ASN A 207 10.32 18.91 -5.67
N VAL A 208 9.51 18.11 -4.99
CA VAL A 208 8.04 18.14 -5.14
C VAL A 208 7.48 19.49 -4.73
N LEU A 209 7.94 20.07 -3.63
CA LEU A 209 7.51 21.39 -3.17
C LEU A 209 7.85 22.48 -4.18
N ASN A 210 9.07 22.48 -4.74
CA ASN A 210 9.46 23.45 -5.76
C ASN A 210 8.58 23.32 -7.01
N TYR A 211 8.36 22.09 -7.48
CA TYR A 211 7.47 21.84 -8.62
C TYR A 211 6.03 22.28 -8.34
N LEU A 212 5.53 21.98 -7.13
CA LEU A 212 4.18 22.34 -6.71
C LEU A 212 4.02 23.85 -6.56
N LEU A 213 5.03 24.57 -6.05
CA LEU A 213 5.01 26.03 -5.99
C LEU A 213 4.98 26.64 -7.39
N GLU A 214 5.81 26.16 -8.31
CA GLU A 214 5.83 26.66 -9.68
C GLU A 214 4.48 26.41 -10.39
N TRP A 215 3.93 25.20 -10.20
CA TRP A 215 2.59 24.87 -10.69
C TRP A 215 1.52 25.76 -10.06
N PHE A 216 1.58 26.00 -8.74
CA PHE A 216 0.61 26.82 -8.02
C PHE A 216 0.66 28.28 -8.46
N LEU A 217 1.85 28.83 -8.75
CA LEU A 217 1.99 30.17 -9.32
C LEU A 217 1.36 30.26 -10.72
N LYS A 218 1.53 29.24 -11.57
CA LYS A 218 0.86 29.16 -12.88
C LYS A 218 -0.65 29.06 -12.71
N PHE A 219 -1.12 28.23 -11.77
CA PHE A 219 -2.52 28.07 -11.45
C PHE A 219 -3.17 29.38 -10.96
N ILE A 220 -2.53 30.11 -10.04
CA ILE A 220 -3.03 31.42 -9.58
C ILE A 220 -3.10 32.41 -10.73
N ARG A 221 -2.11 32.42 -11.63
CA ARG A 221 -2.11 33.30 -12.80
C ARG A 221 -3.30 32.98 -13.72
N GLU A 222 -3.54 31.70 -13.99
CA GLU A 222 -4.70 31.26 -14.78
C GLU A 222 -6.02 31.56 -14.08
N LEU A 223 -6.09 31.36 -12.76
CA LEU A 223 -7.26 31.68 -11.95
C LEU A 223 -7.55 33.18 -11.93
N SER A 224 -6.51 34.03 -11.91
CA SER A 224 -6.64 35.48 -12.04
C SER A 224 -7.22 35.86 -13.40
N ASN A 225 -6.74 35.25 -14.48
CA ASN A 225 -7.29 35.45 -15.82
C ASN A 225 -8.76 34.98 -15.91
N LEU A 226 -9.08 33.83 -15.30
CA LEU A 226 -10.45 33.35 -15.20
C LEU A 226 -11.34 34.34 -14.44
N THR A 227 -10.86 34.87 -13.32
CA THR A 227 -11.59 35.84 -12.51
C THR A 227 -11.82 37.13 -13.29
N ARG A 228 -10.83 37.62 -14.04
CA ARG A 228 -10.98 38.80 -14.93
C ARG A 228 -12.04 38.57 -16.01
N ALA A 229 -12.11 37.38 -16.58
CA ALA A 229 -13.13 37.02 -17.56
C ALA A 229 -14.52 36.82 -16.92
N PHE A 230 -14.57 36.27 -15.70
CA PHE A 230 -15.81 35.94 -15.00
C PHE A 230 -16.48 37.16 -14.34
N THR A 231 -15.68 38.11 -13.85
CA THR A 231 -16.18 39.32 -13.17
C THR A 231 -17.24 40.09 -13.99
N PRO A 232 -17.03 40.44 -15.28
CA PRO A 232 -18.06 41.12 -16.07
C PRO A 232 -19.32 40.28 -16.26
N ILE A 233 -19.19 38.95 -16.37
CA ILE A 233 -20.33 38.04 -16.49
C ILE A 233 -21.19 38.11 -15.24
N VAL A 234 -20.58 38.03 -14.05
CA VAL A 234 -21.28 38.12 -12.76
C VAL A 234 -21.93 39.49 -12.58
N ILE A 235 -21.20 40.58 -12.87
CA ILE A 235 -21.75 41.95 -12.78
C ILE A 235 -22.97 42.10 -13.69
N ASN A 236 -22.92 41.58 -14.91
CA ASN A 236 -24.05 41.63 -15.84
C ASN A 236 -25.26 40.84 -15.33
N VAL A 237 -25.06 39.67 -14.73
CA VAL A 237 -26.13 38.89 -14.12
C VAL A 237 -26.76 39.64 -12.95
N ILE A 238 -25.95 40.22 -12.06
CA ILE A 238 -26.44 41.04 -10.93
C ILE A 238 -27.25 42.24 -11.45
N ASN A 239 -26.75 42.93 -12.48
CA ASN A 239 -27.44 44.08 -13.08
C ASN A 239 -28.76 43.68 -13.76
N LEU A 240 -28.81 42.50 -14.42
CA LEU A 240 -30.02 41.97 -15.01
C LEU A 240 -31.07 41.72 -13.94
N VAL A 241 -30.70 40.98 -12.89
CA VAL A 241 -31.60 40.69 -11.75
C VAL A 241 -32.05 41.98 -11.08
N GLY A 242 -31.14 42.91 -10.83
CA GLY A 242 -31.46 44.22 -10.27
C GLY A 242 -32.44 45.00 -11.14
N SER A 243 -32.19 45.07 -12.45
CA SER A 243 -33.06 45.78 -13.40
C SER A 243 -34.45 45.13 -13.52
N THR A 244 -34.53 43.80 -13.46
CA THR A 244 -35.81 43.08 -13.44
C THR A 244 -36.60 43.41 -12.19
N ILE A 245 -35.96 43.35 -11.01
CA ILE A 245 -36.61 43.66 -9.73
C ILE A 245 -37.05 45.13 -9.67
N PHE A 246 -36.15 46.07 -9.98
CA PHE A 246 -36.48 47.50 -9.99
C PHE A 246 -37.54 47.85 -11.04
N GLY A 247 -37.53 47.19 -12.21
CA GLY A 247 -38.56 47.34 -13.23
C GLY A 247 -39.93 46.89 -12.74
N LEU A 248 -40.00 45.72 -12.09
CA LEU A 248 -41.23 45.21 -11.47
C LEU A 248 -41.74 46.17 -10.38
N PHE A 249 -40.86 46.65 -9.49
CA PHE A 249 -41.25 47.63 -8.47
C PHE A 249 -41.74 48.96 -9.07
N LYS A 250 -41.10 49.46 -10.12
CA LYS A 250 -41.57 50.67 -10.83
C LYS A 250 -42.94 50.47 -11.48
N LEU A 251 -43.19 49.29 -12.06
CA LEU A 251 -44.49 48.96 -12.64
C LEU A 251 -45.58 48.94 -11.57
N ILE A 252 -45.30 48.29 -10.43
CA ILE A 252 -46.20 48.30 -9.27
C ILE A 252 -46.44 49.74 -8.79
N TYR A 253 -45.38 50.54 -8.60
CA TYR A 253 -45.50 51.93 -8.16
C TYR A 253 -46.35 52.79 -9.12
N ALA A 254 -46.14 52.62 -10.43
CA ALA A 254 -46.90 53.34 -11.47
C ALA A 254 -48.37 52.88 -11.54
N LEU A 255 -48.68 51.63 -11.18
CA LEU A 255 -50.05 51.15 -11.07
C LEU A 255 -50.81 51.84 -9.92
N PHE A 256 -50.11 52.12 -8.82
CA PHE A 256 -50.70 52.77 -7.63
C PHE A 256 -50.63 54.30 -7.65
N THR A 257 -49.84 54.91 -8.54
CA THR A 257 -49.68 56.37 -8.62
C THR A 257 -50.41 56.90 -9.85
N ASP A 258 -51.48 57.68 -9.65
CA ASP A 258 -52.28 58.26 -10.73
C ASP A 258 -51.45 59.28 -11.55
N ASN A 259 -51.18 58.96 -12.82
CA ASN A 259 -50.35 59.73 -13.74
C ASN A 259 -51.07 61.01 -14.22
N ARG A 260 -51.08 62.08 -13.41
CA ARG A 260 -51.67 63.38 -13.79
C ARG A 260 -50.76 64.59 -13.60
N LYS A 261 -49.46 64.49 -13.90
CA LYS A 261 -48.62 65.70 -14.07
C LYS A 261 -47.76 65.56 -15.33
N PRO A 262 -48.00 66.35 -16.39
CA PRO A 262 -47.11 66.39 -17.54
C PRO A 262 -45.75 66.95 -17.12
N ALA A 263 -44.67 66.38 -17.67
CA ALA A 263 -43.32 66.91 -17.47
C ALA A 263 -43.21 68.32 -18.08
N PRO A 264 -42.53 69.28 -17.42
CA PRO A 264 -42.29 70.60 -18.02
C PRO A 264 -41.38 70.45 -19.23
N VAL A 265 -41.87 70.90 -20.39
CA VAL A 265 -41.05 71.07 -21.60
C VAL A 265 -40.10 72.24 -21.34
N CYS A 266 -38.82 71.95 -21.11
CA CYS A 266 -37.78 72.97 -21.14
C CYS A 266 -37.58 73.38 -22.61
N ASN A 267 -38.12 74.53 -23.00
CA ASN A 267 -37.78 75.14 -24.28
C ASN A 267 -36.27 75.39 -24.31
N ASN A 268 -35.56 74.71 -25.21
CA ASN A 268 -34.22 75.10 -25.61
C ASN A 268 -34.33 76.45 -26.31
N TYR A 269 -34.02 77.54 -25.63
CA TYR A 269 -33.89 78.85 -26.25
C TYR A 269 -32.77 78.77 -27.30
N ILE A 270 -33.13 78.96 -28.57
CA ILE A 270 -32.18 79.23 -29.64
C ILE A 270 -31.45 80.53 -29.26
N ILE A 271 -30.17 80.43 -28.97
CA ILE A 271 -29.31 81.60 -28.75
C ILE A 271 -29.15 82.29 -30.12
N ASP A 272 -29.70 83.48 -30.27
CA ASP A 272 -29.48 84.35 -31.44
C ASP A 272 -27.97 84.71 -31.52
N PRO A 273 -27.26 84.43 -32.62
CA PRO A 273 -25.83 84.73 -32.75
C PRO A 273 -25.50 86.24 -32.72
N SER A 274 -26.51 87.11 -32.78
CA SER A 274 -26.32 88.56 -32.94
C SER A 274 -25.94 89.30 -31.65
N TYR A 275 -25.93 88.62 -30.49
CA TYR A 275 -25.67 89.27 -29.19
C TYR A 275 -24.19 89.28 -28.75
N SER A 276 -23.26 88.75 -29.54
CA SER A 276 -21.85 88.61 -29.12
C SER A 276 -20.98 89.87 -29.26
N LYS A 277 -21.55 91.06 -29.49
CA LYS A 277 -20.75 92.26 -29.86
C LYS A 277 -20.57 93.32 -28.76
N TYR A 278 -21.12 93.15 -27.56
CA TYR A 278 -21.07 94.21 -26.52
C TYR A 278 -20.77 93.74 -25.09
N ILE A 279 -19.98 92.68 -24.90
CA ILE A 279 -19.50 92.31 -23.55
C ILE A 279 -17.97 92.26 -23.55
N ASN A 280 -17.36 93.44 -23.66
CA ASN A 280 -16.01 93.70 -23.17
C ASN A 280 -16.11 94.78 -22.10
N LYS A 281 -16.50 94.39 -20.88
CA LYS A 281 -16.23 95.14 -19.66
C LYS A 281 -15.73 94.15 -18.60
N PRO A 282 -14.48 94.27 -18.13
CA PRO A 282 -14.00 93.44 -17.03
C PRO A 282 -14.73 93.85 -15.75
N LEU A 283 -15.44 92.89 -15.15
CA LEU A 283 -16.01 93.05 -13.81
C LEU A 283 -14.92 92.81 -12.74
N PRO A 284 -14.97 93.55 -11.62
CA PRO A 284 -13.94 93.52 -10.62
C PRO A 284 -13.96 92.22 -9.81
N TYR A 285 -12.73 91.80 -9.50
CA TYR A 285 -12.31 90.76 -8.56
C TYR A 285 -13.25 90.62 -7.35
N ASN A 286 -13.87 89.45 -7.18
CA ASN A 286 -14.43 89.07 -5.88
C ASN A 286 -13.91 87.67 -5.51
N ASN A 287 -13.18 87.66 -4.41
CA ASN A 287 -12.52 86.51 -3.80
C ASN A 287 -13.51 85.40 -3.48
N PHE A 288 -13.33 84.23 -4.09
CA PHE A 288 -13.77 82.96 -3.55
C PHE A 288 -12.56 82.03 -3.42
N PRO A 289 -12.29 81.45 -2.22
CA PRO A 289 -11.17 80.56 -2.04
C PRO A 289 -11.41 79.25 -2.81
N ALA A 290 -10.44 78.90 -3.65
CA ALA A 290 -10.38 77.63 -4.36
C ALA A 290 -10.30 76.46 -3.38
N ILE A 291 -11.32 75.60 -3.37
CA ILE A 291 -11.24 74.29 -2.73
C ILE A 291 -10.31 73.44 -3.60
N GLN A 292 -9.05 73.33 -3.18
CA GLN A 292 -8.10 72.37 -3.74
C GLN A 292 -8.62 70.96 -3.49
N GLN A 293 -9.07 70.28 -4.56
CA GLN A 293 -9.25 68.84 -4.54
C GLN A 293 -7.87 68.19 -4.43
N ARG A 294 -7.48 67.78 -3.23
CA ARG A 294 -6.31 66.91 -3.01
C ARG A 294 -6.62 65.54 -3.61
N GLY A 295 -5.89 65.18 -4.66
CA GLY A 295 -5.85 63.81 -5.18
C GLY A 295 -5.26 62.82 -4.16
N PRO A 296 -5.47 61.50 -4.36
CA PRO A 296 -5.02 60.47 -3.44
C PRO A 296 -3.49 60.41 -3.40
N ARG A 297 -2.93 60.55 -2.19
CA ARG A 297 -1.50 60.43 -1.90
C ARG A 297 -1.15 58.94 -1.80
N ILE A 298 -0.35 58.46 -2.73
CA ILE A 298 0.28 57.15 -2.70
C ILE A 298 1.49 57.28 -1.76
N THR A 299 1.52 56.53 -0.65
CA THR A 299 2.73 56.37 0.17
C THR A 299 3.40 55.05 -0.16
N PRO A 300 4.71 55.04 -0.47
CA PRO A 300 5.52 53.83 -0.53
C PRO A 300 6.16 53.55 0.84
N LEU A 301 6.35 52.26 1.15
CA LEU A 301 7.04 51.65 2.29
C LEU A 301 6.37 51.76 3.67
N ASP A 302 5.71 50.68 4.09
CA ASP A 302 6.20 49.75 5.13
C ASP A 302 5.66 48.34 4.85
#